data_AF-A0A1E3XCF7-F1
#
_entry.id   AF-A0A1E3XCF7-F1
#
_cell.length_a   1.000
_cell.length_b   1.000
_cell.length_c   1.000
_cell.angle_alpha   90.00
_cell.angle_beta   90.00
_cell.angle_gamma   90.00
#
_symmetry.space_group_name_H-M   'P 1'
#
loop_
_entity.id
_entity.type
_entity.pdbx_description
1 polymer ?
#
loop_
_entity_poly.entity_id
_entity_poly.type
_entity_poly.pdbx_seq_one_letter_code
_entity_poly.pdbx_strand_id
1 'polypeptide(L)'
;MVEDDDELENSTSCEEKHIWKKLLATPEGRILVIGLIMALLFISVLWLGYLRFQEKAHVFIGMSATNILFGRAAGISFGYSFDLGNVLVIITNIIIETILVLIFYPLFVFSWRNILVIKPLRRIMKRTSIAAEAHQDTIRKYGIIGLFMFVWLPFWMTGPVVGCAVGYLLGLSPWKNLTIVLSSTCLAIICWAILLRNIHDRVAEYGPYASIAFVIVIILIVSGIYVLRYLRHKY
;
A
#
# COMPACT_ATOMS: atom_id res chain seq x y z
N MET A 1 12.53 -45.99 19.80
CA MET A 1 12.34 -45.36 18.47
C MET A 1 11.32 -44.21 18.50
N VAL A 2 10.77 -43.83 19.66
CA VAL A 2 9.85 -42.67 19.80
C VAL A 2 10.54 -41.49 20.53
N GLU A 3 11.59 -41.74 21.32
CA GLU A 3 12.32 -40.69 22.06
C GLU A 3 13.26 -39.82 21.20
N ASP A 4 13.76 -40.31 20.05
CA ASP A 4 14.65 -39.52 19.19
C ASP A 4 13.91 -38.45 18.36
N ASP A 5 12.64 -38.70 17.99
CA ASP A 5 11.85 -37.75 17.18
C ASP A 5 11.39 -36.54 18.02
N ASP A 6 11.06 -36.74 19.30
CA ASP A 6 10.66 -35.65 20.22
C ASP A 6 11.82 -34.68 20.54
N GLU A 7 13.08 -35.16 20.64
CA GLU A 7 14.24 -34.28 20.89
C GLU A 7 14.66 -33.48 19.63
N LEU A 8 14.50 -34.06 18.43
CA LEU A 8 14.74 -33.37 17.15
C LEU A 8 13.67 -32.31 16.85
N GLU A 9 12.41 -32.55 17.19
CA GLU A 9 11.32 -31.59 17.00
C GLU A 9 11.42 -30.43 18.02
N ASN A 10 11.85 -30.72 19.25
CA ASN A 10 11.98 -29.71 20.31
C ASN A 10 13.23 -28.82 20.12
N SER A 11 14.33 -29.36 19.59
CA SER A 11 15.54 -28.60 19.26
C SER A 11 15.35 -27.68 18.05
N THR A 12 14.67 -28.14 17.00
CA THR A 12 14.34 -27.31 15.81
C THR A 12 13.33 -26.21 16.15
N SER A 13 12.29 -26.51 16.94
CA SER A 13 11.31 -25.52 17.42
C SER A 13 11.92 -24.44 18.32
N CYS A 14 12.88 -24.81 19.17
CA CYS A 14 13.61 -23.88 20.03
C CYS A 14 14.54 -22.96 19.23
N GLU A 15 15.25 -23.49 18.23
CA GLU A 15 16.11 -22.72 17.33
C GLU A 15 15.29 -21.76 16.44
N GLU A 16 14.14 -22.22 15.94
CA GLU A 16 13.19 -21.40 15.17
C GLU A 16 12.65 -20.23 16.01
N LYS A 17 12.18 -20.49 17.24
CA LYS A 17 11.71 -19.46 18.18
C LYS A 17 12.77 -18.40 18.45
N HIS A 18 14.04 -18.79 18.49
CA HIS A 18 15.15 -17.88 18.74
C HIS A 18 15.44 -16.98 17.53
N ILE A 19 15.30 -17.49 16.31
CA ILE A 19 15.44 -16.74 15.06
C ILE A 19 14.29 -15.75 14.90
N TRP A 20 13.05 -16.18 15.16
CA TRP A 20 11.86 -15.32 15.11
C TRP A 20 11.94 -14.17 16.13
N LYS A 21 12.35 -14.45 17.38
CA LYS A 21 12.60 -13.41 18.38
C LYS A 21 13.67 -12.40 17.95
N LYS A 22 14.74 -12.88 17.29
CA LYS A 22 15.83 -12.02 16.80
C LYS A 22 15.41 -11.17 15.60
N LEU A 23 14.57 -11.69 14.71
CA LEU A 23 13.95 -10.95 13.61
C LEU A 23 12.97 -9.88 14.11
N LEU A 24 12.14 -10.22 15.10
CA LEU A 24 11.18 -9.29 15.72
C LEU A 24 11.86 -8.18 16.53
N ALA A 25 13.10 -8.39 16.98
CA ALA A 25 13.89 -7.37 17.67
C ALA A 25 14.42 -6.26 16.73
N THR A 26 14.42 -6.48 15.42
CA THR A 26 14.83 -5.46 14.43
C THR A 26 13.80 -4.33 14.32
N PRO A 27 14.21 -3.11 13.92
CA PRO A 27 13.25 -2.00 13.74
C PRO A 27 12.14 -2.36 12.75
N GLU A 28 12.44 -3.13 11.70
CA GLU A 28 11.45 -3.62 10.73
C GLU A 28 10.49 -4.65 11.35
N GLY A 29 10.99 -5.52 12.23
CA GLY A 29 10.15 -6.47 12.98
C GLY A 29 9.15 -5.78 13.89
N ARG A 30 9.57 -4.71 14.59
CA ARG A 30 8.67 -3.89 15.40
C ARG A 30 7.59 -3.20 14.55
N ILE A 31 7.96 -2.67 13.37
CA ILE A 31 7.01 -2.08 12.42
C ILE A 31 5.96 -3.11 11.97
N LEU A 32 6.39 -4.34 11.68
CA LEU A 32 5.49 -5.43 11.29
C LEU A 32 4.50 -5.76 12.41
N VAL A 33 4.96 -5.87 13.65
CA VAL A 33 4.11 -6.14 14.81
C VAL A 33 3.07 -5.03 15.00
N ILE A 34 3.46 -3.76 14.89
CA ILE A 34 2.53 -2.63 14.96
C ILE A 34 1.49 -2.74 13.83
N GLY A 35 1.91 -3.06 12.61
CA GLY A 35 1.01 -3.26 11.47
C GLY A 35 0.01 -4.39 11.69
N LEU A 36 0.46 -5.53 12.21
CA LEU A 36 -0.40 -6.68 12.52
C LEU A 36 -1.39 -6.38 13.65
N ILE A 37 -0.96 -5.70 14.72
CA ILE A 37 -1.85 -5.28 15.81
C ILE A 37 -2.93 -4.32 15.27
N MET A 38 -2.54 -3.33 14.46
CA MET A 38 -3.46 -2.40 13.81
C MET A 38 -4.44 -3.11 12.89
N ALA A 39 -3.98 -4.11 12.11
CA ALA A 39 -4.84 -4.92 11.26
C ALA A 39 -5.86 -5.73 12.05
N LEU A 40 -5.42 -6.39 13.13
CA LEU A 40 -6.32 -7.17 13.99
C LEU A 40 -7.36 -6.29 14.68
N LEU A 41 -6.95 -5.10 15.13
CA LEU A 41 -7.87 -4.11 15.69
C LEU A 41 -8.89 -3.66 14.65
N PHE A 42 -8.44 -3.35 13.42
CA PHE A 42 -9.33 -2.93 12.34
C PHE A 42 -10.34 -4.03 11.97
N ILE A 43 -9.89 -5.28 11.84
CA ILE A 43 -10.77 -6.44 11.58
C ILE A 43 -11.76 -6.63 12.74
N SER A 44 -11.31 -6.48 13.99
CA SER A 44 -12.18 -6.58 15.16
C SER A 44 -13.26 -5.49 15.17
N VAL A 45 -12.91 -4.26 14.79
CA VAL A 45 -13.87 -3.16 14.65
C VAL A 45 -14.88 -3.44 13.54
N LEU A 46 -14.44 -3.94 12.38
CA LEU A 46 -15.35 -4.34 11.30
C LEU A 46 -16.28 -5.48 11.72
N TRP A 47 -15.75 -6.49 12.44
CA TRP A 47 -16.51 -7.61 12.96
C TRP A 47 -17.57 -7.17 13.98
N LEU A 48 -17.20 -6.36 14.97
CA LEU A 48 -18.14 -5.79 15.94
C LEU A 48 -19.18 -4.88 15.26
N GLY A 49 -18.76 -4.10 14.27
CA GLY A 49 -19.64 -3.27 13.45
C GLY A 49 -20.65 -4.12 12.68
N TYR A 50 -20.23 -5.26 12.13
CA TYR A 50 -21.09 -6.21 11.45
C TYR A 50 -22.18 -6.78 12.36
N LEU A 51 -21.84 -7.10 13.62
CA LEU A 51 -22.80 -7.59 14.60
C LEU A 51 -23.81 -6.53 15.07
N ARG A 52 -23.46 -5.24 15.01
CA ARG A 52 -24.28 -4.14 15.55
C ARG A 52 -25.11 -3.42 14.47
N PHE A 53 -24.57 -3.26 13.27
CA PHE A 53 -25.13 -2.47 12.17
C PHE A 53 -24.80 -3.11 10.81
N GLN A 54 -25.49 -4.20 10.48
CA GLN A 54 -25.23 -5.01 9.27
C GLN A 54 -25.17 -4.16 7.99
N GLU A 55 -26.13 -3.25 7.77
CA GLU A 55 -26.20 -2.45 6.54
C GLU A 55 -24.96 -1.57 6.32
N LYS A 56 -24.46 -0.90 7.38
CA LYS A 56 -23.28 -0.02 7.24
C LYS A 56 -21.97 -0.81 7.19
N ALA A 57 -21.90 -1.95 7.89
CA ALA A 57 -20.70 -2.76 7.95
C ALA A 57 -20.30 -3.34 6.58
N HIS A 58 -21.28 -3.79 5.78
CA HIS A 58 -21.01 -4.28 4.42
C HIS A 58 -20.38 -3.21 3.53
N VAL A 59 -20.80 -1.95 3.66
CA VAL A 59 -20.21 -0.83 2.90
C VAL A 59 -18.75 -0.60 3.31
N PHE A 60 -18.44 -0.62 4.61
CA PHE A 60 -17.05 -0.49 5.08
C PHE A 60 -16.16 -1.65 4.63
N ILE A 61 -16.68 -2.88 4.63
CA ILE A 61 -15.96 -4.06 4.13
C ILE A 61 -15.73 -3.94 2.62
N GLY A 62 -16.75 -3.56 1.85
CA GLY A 62 -16.63 -3.34 0.41
C GLY A 62 -15.66 -2.22 0.05
N MET A 63 -15.70 -1.12 0.79
CA MET A 63 -14.76 0.00 0.66
C MET A 63 -13.32 -0.45 0.96
N SER A 64 -13.14 -1.27 2.00
CA SER A 64 -11.82 -1.79 2.37
C SER A 64 -11.28 -2.74 1.31
N ALA A 65 -12.12 -3.67 0.84
CA ALA A 65 -11.75 -4.63 -0.21
C ALA A 65 -11.40 -3.92 -1.52
N THR A 66 -12.21 -2.93 -1.94
CA THR A 66 -11.96 -2.17 -3.16
C THR A 66 -10.70 -1.31 -3.07
N ASN A 67 -10.40 -0.72 -1.91
CA ASN A 67 -9.13 -0.02 -1.69
C ASN A 67 -7.94 -0.99 -1.85
N ILE A 68 -7.98 -2.16 -1.19
CA ILE A 68 -6.89 -3.14 -1.24
C ILE A 68 -6.70 -3.69 -2.67
N LEU A 69 -7.79 -3.96 -3.39
CA LEU A 69 -7.76 -4.64 -4.69
C LEU A 69 -7.58 -3.71 -5.88
N PHE A 70 -8.10 -2.48 -5.82
CA PHE A 70 -8.12 -1.56 -6.97
C PHE A 70 -7.45 -0.21 -6.64
N GLY A 71 -6.98 -0.04 -5.41
CA GLY A 71 -6.32 1.15 -4.92
C GLY A 71 -7.26 2.17 -4.31
N ARG A 72 -6.65 3.19 -3.69
CA ARG A 72 -7.29 4.29 -2.97
C ARG A 72 -8.42 5.01 -3.73
N ALA A 73 -8.26 5.29 -5.03
CA ALA A 73 -9.29 6.00 -5.79
C ALA A 73 -10.58 5.17 -5.90
N ALA A 74 -10.46 3.85 -6.07
CA ALA A 74 -11.59 2.94 -6.11
C ALA A 74 -12.26 2.82 -4.74
N GLY A 75 -11.47 2.68 -3.67
CA GLY A 75 -11.99 2.68 -2.29
C GLY A 75 -12.76 3.95 -1.95
N ILE A 76 -12.19 5.12 -2.22
CA ILE A 76 -12.85 6.41 -1.98
C ILE A 76 -14.15 6.53 -2.81
N SER A 77 -14.11 6.16 -4.09
CA SER A 77 -15.27 6.22 -4.97
C SER A 77 -16.39 5.27 -4.52
N PHE A 78 -16.02 4.06 -4.09
CA PHE A 78 -16.96 3.10 -3.51
C PHE A 78 -17.63 3.69 -2.27
N GLY A 79 -16.85 4.29 -1.37
CA GLY A 79 -17.38 4.93 -0.17
C GLY A 79 -18.44 6.01 -0.46
N TYR A 80 -18.16 6.90 -1.41
CA TYR A 80 -19.12 7.94 -1.80
C TYR A 80 -20.35 7.40 -2.54
N SER A 81 -20.22 6.29 -3.27
CA SER A 81 -21.36 5.68 -3.97
C SER A 81 -22.45 5.14 -3.03
N PHE A 82 -22.12 4.95 -1.75
CA PHE A 82 -23.04 4.53 -0.68
C PHE A 82 -23.29 5.65 0.35
N ASP A 83 -23.14 6.93 -0.06
CA ASP A 83 -23.41 8.11 0.77
C ASP A 83 -22.66 8.15 2.11
N LEU A 84 -21.48 7.51 2.19
CA LEU A 84 -20.67 7.61 3.39
C LEU A 84 -20.16 9.04 3.61
N GLY A 85 -20.19 9.48 4.86
CA GLY A 85 -19.66 10.77 5.27
C GLY A 85 -18.19 10.92 4.89
N ASN A 86 -17.82 12.08 4.35
CA ASN A 86 -16.48 12.36 3.84
C ASN A 86 -15.36 12.03 4.85
N VAL A 87 -15.57 12.41 6.11
CA VAL A 87 -14.63 12.17 7.20
C VAL A 87 -14.41 10.67 7.43
N LEU A 88 -15.47 9.85 7.37
CA LEU A 88 -15.36 8.41 7.54
C LEU A 88 -14.63 7.76 6.38
N VAL A 89 -14.92 8.16 5.14
CA VAL A 89 -14.22 7.66 3.94
C VAL A 89 -12.72 7.95 4.05
N ILE A 90 -12.34 9.18 4.38
CA ILE A 90 -10.94 9.59 4.53
C ILE A 90 -10.25 8.80 5.64
N ILE A 91 -10.83 8.77 6.85
CA ILE A 91 -10.21 8.10 8.01
C ILE A 91 -10.02 6.62 7.74
N THR A 92 -11.03 5.92 7.23
CA THR A 92 -10.93 4.49 6.96
C THR A 92 -9.89 4.20 5.88
N ASN A 93 -9.84 4.97 4.80
CA ASN A 93 -8.84 4.78 3.74
C ASN A 93 -7.41 5.05 4.25
N ILE A 94 -7.21 6.05 5.12
CA ILE A 94 -5.91 6.31 5.77
C ILE A 94 -5.50 5.12 6.63
N ILE A 95 -6.42 4.56 7.43
CA ILE A 95 -6.15 3.41 8.28
C ILE A 95 -5.75 2.19 7.45
N ILE A 96 -6.51 1.87 6.40
CA ILE A 96 -6.23 0.73 5.51
C ILE A 96 -4.84 0.88 4.87
N GLU A 97 -4.56 2.04 4.30
CA GLU A 97 -3.28 2.29 3.62
C GLU A 97 -2.10 2.28 4.62
N THR A 98 -2.32 2.78 5.84
CA THR A 98 -1.31 2.71 6.92
C THR A 98 -1.03 1.25 7.29
N ILE A 99 -2.06 0.43 7.50
CA ILE A 99 -1.91 -1.00 7.78
C ILE A 99 -1.14 -1.69 6.65
N LEU A 100 -1.52 -1.41 5.40
CA LEU A 100 -0.91 -2.00 4.22
C LEU A 100 0.59 -1.65 4.14
N VAL A 101 0.96 -0.39 4.36
CA VAL A 101 2.37 0.04 4.38
C VAL A 101 3.14 -0.60 5.53
N LEU A 102 2.59 -0.64 6.73
CA LEU A 102 3.25 -1.19 7.92
C LEU A 102 3.46 -2.70 7.83
N ILE A 103 2.59 -3.42 7.12
CA ILE A 103 2.74 -4.87 6.88
C ILE A 103 3.67 -5.11 5.69
N PHE A 104 3.44 -4.42 4.57
CA PHE A 104 4.16 -4.69 3.34
C PHE A 104 5.62 -4.25 3.40
N TYR A 105 5.92 -3.09 4.00
CA TYR A 105 7.30 -2.60 4.11
C TYR A 105 8.24 -3.63 4.74
N PRO A 106 8.01 -4.13 5.97
CA PRO A 106 8.90 -5.09 6.59
C PRO A 106 8.86 -6.46 5.90
N LEU A 107 7.71 -6.89 5.36
CA LEU A 107 7.66 -8.11 4.53
C LEU A 107 8.57 -7.99 3.30
N PHE A 108 8.55 -6.85 2.62
CA PHE A 108 9.43 -6.57 1.50
C PHE A 108 10.90 -6.57 1.95
N VAL A 109 11.23 -5.91 3.07
CA VAL A 109 12.60 -5.90 3.60
C VAL A 109 13.10 -7.29 3.95
N PHE A 110 12.28 -8.11 4.62
CA PHE A 110 12.65 -9.49 4.97
C PHE A 110 12.81 -10.37 3.74
N SER A 111 11.88 -10.27 2.78
CA SER A 111 11.97 -10.95 1.49
C SER A 111 13.25 -10.56 0.74
N TRP A 112 13.56 -9.26 0.70
CA TRP A 112 14.76 -8.74 0.05
C TRP A 112 16.05 -9.19 0.74
N ARG A 113 16.09 -9.20 2.08
CA ARG A 113 17.24 -9.70 2.85
C ARG A 113 17.49 -11.18 2.61
N ASN A 114 16.44 -11.99 2.45
CA ASN A 114 16.58 -13.41 2.14
C ASN A 114 17.08 -13.64 0.70
N ILE A 115 16.64 -12.81 -0.26
CA ILE A 115 17.14 -12.80 -1.64
C ILE A 115 18.60 -12.30 -1.72
N LEU A 116 19.08 -11.50 -0.76
CA LEU A 116 20.48 -11.04 -0.67
C LEU A 116 21.48 -12.12 -0.20
N VAL A 117 21.03 -13.34 0.07
CA VAL A 117 21.92 -14.49 0.34
C VAL A 117 22.72 -14.88 -0.92
N ILE A 118 22.23 -14.52 -2.11
CA ILE A 118 22.89 -14.84 -3.39
C ILE A 118 24.07 -13.86 -3.64
N LYS A 119 25.28 -14.40 -3.81
CA LYS A 119 26.56 -13.65 -3.99
C LYS A 119 26.54 -12.46 -4.99
N PRO A 120 25.89 -12.52 -6.17
CA PRO A 120 25.90 -11.40 -7.12
C PRO A 120 25.10 -10.18 -6.63
N LEU A 121 23.99 -10.38 -5.91
CA LEU A 121 23.16 -9.27 -5.42
C LEU A 121 23.84 -8.50 -4.28
N ARG A 122 24.60 -9.22 -3.43
CA ARG A 122 25.48 -8.61 -2.41
C ARG A 122 26.56 -7.71 -3.02
N ARG A 123 27.09 -8.08 -4.20
CA ARG A 123 28.08 -7.28 -4.94
C ARG A 123 27.47 -6.02 -5.54
N ILE A 124 26.24 -6.10 -6.05
CA ILE A 124 25.49 -4.93 -6.51
C ILE A 124 25.22 -3.99 -5.34
N MET A 125 24.68 -4.48 -4.21
CA MET A 125 24.41 -3.66 -3.03
C MET A 125 25.65 -2.95 -2.47
N LYS A 126 26.80 -3.63 -2.38
CA LYS A 126 28.08 -2.98 -1.97
C LYS A 126 28.51 -1.91 -2.96
N ARG A 127 28.34 -2.13 -4.27
CA ARG A 127 28.65 -1.11 -5.29
C ARG A 127 27.68 0.07 -5.23
N THR A 128 26.39 -0.17 -4.98
CA THR A 128 25.38 0.87 -4.83
C THR A 128 25.56 1.65 -3.53
N SER A 129 25.95 1.02 -2.42
CA SER A 129 26.22 1.72 -1.16
C SER A 129 27.45 2.62 -1.26
N ILE A 130 28.52 2.14 -1.90
CA ILE A 130 29.76 2.91 -2.12
C ILE A 130 29.54 4.05 -3.12
N ALA A 131 28.75 3.85 -4.19
CA ALA A 131 28.38 4.92 -5.12
C ALA A 131 27.39 5.93 -4.51
N ALA A 132 26.51 5.48 -3.61
CA ALA A 132 25.60 6.35 -2.87
C ALA A 132 26.31 7.19 -1.81
N GLU A 133 27.40 6.72 -1.20
CA GLU A 133 28.24 7.52 -0.29
C GLU A 133 28.92 8.70 -1.00
N ALA A 134 29.29 8.55 -2.28
CA ALA A 134 29.96 9.61 -3.02
C ALA A 134 29.07 10.83 -3.30
N HIS A 135 27.74 10.66 -3.45
CA HIS A 135 26.76 11.73 -3.79
C HIS A 135 25.51 11.66 -2.88
N GLN A 136 25.72 11.34 -1.60
CA GLN A 136 24.66 10.94 -0.67
C GLN A 136 23.60 12.01 -0.43
N ASP A 137 23.98 13.29 -0.35
CA ASP A 137 23.04 14.37 -0.02
C ASP A 137 22.16 14.77 -1.21
N THR A 138 22.72 14.80 -2.42
CA THR A 138 21.96 15.16 -3.64
C THR A 138 21.00 14.04 -4.02
N ILE A 139 21.45 12.78 -4.05
CA ILE A 139 20.60 11.63 -4.38
C ILE A 139 19.52 11.43 -3.33
N ARG A 140 19.83 11.65 -2.04
CA ARG A 140 18.83 11.54 -0.97
C ARG A 140 17.78 12.65 -1.04
N LYS A 141 18.16 13.90 -1.34
CA LYS A 141 17.19 15.01 -1.45
C LYS A 141 16.24 14.80 -2.64
N TYR A 142 16.76 14.54 -3.84
CA TYR A 142 15.90 14.31 -5.01
C TYR A 142 15.13 12.99 -4.92
N GLY A 143 15.70 11.95 -4.29
CA GLY A 143 15.02 10.69 -4.01
C GLY A 143 13.81 10.86 -3.09
N ILE A 144 13.89 11.75 -2.08
CA ILE A 144 12.76 12.05 -1.19
C ILE A 144 11.63 12.75 -1.95
N ILE A 145 11.93 13.81 -2.74
CA ILE A 145 10.91 14.52 -3.53
C ILE A 145 10.29 13.59 -4.59
N GLY A 146 11.13 12.83 -5.29
CA GLY A 146 10.68 11.88 -6.31
C GLY A 146 9.80 10.79 -5.72
N LEU A 147 10.19 10.22 -4.58
CA LEU A 147 9.39 9.23 -3.84
C LEU A 147 8.05 9.82 -3.39
N PHE A 148 8.06 11.04 -2.87
CA PHE A 148 6.84 11.74 -2.45
C PHE A 148 5.86 11.92 -3.62
N MET A 149 6.32 12.48 -4.74
CA MET A 149 5.48 12.66 -5.94
C MET A 149 5.03 11.33 -6.55
N PHE A 150 5.90 10.32 -6.53
CA PHE A 150 5.56 8.98 -7.01
C PHE A 150 4.41 8.35 -6.22
N VAL A 151 4.47 8.42 -4.88
CA VAL A 151 3.42 7.88 -4.01
C VAL A 151 2.15 8.72 -4.06
N TRP A 152 2.27 10.02 -4.31
CA TRP A 152 1.14 10.94 -4.42
C TRP A 152 0.19 10.57 -5.56
N LEU A 153 0.74 10.17 -6.72
CA LEU A 153 -0.07 9.78 -7.87
C LEU A 153 -0.87 8.50 -7.56
N PRO A 154 -2.21 8.49 -7.74
CA PRO A 154 -3.05 7.38 -7.31
C PRO A 154 -3.14 6.25 -8.34
N PHE A 155 -2.50 6.43 -9.50
CA PHE A 155 -2.76 5.59 -10.68
C PHE A 155 -2.23 4.16 -10.51
N TRP A 156 -1.37 3.94 -9.53
CA TRP A 156 -0.88 2.63 -9.18
C TRP A 156 -1.58 2.18 -7.89
N MET A 157 -2.39 1.13 -8.03
CA MET A 157 -2.94 0.28 -6.97
C MET A 157 -1.91 -0.09 -5.88
N THR A 158 -0.62 0.02 -6.20
CA THR A 158 0.52 -0.25 -5.32
C THR A 158 1.26 1.01 -4.85
N GLY A 159 0.67 2.21 -4.89
CA GLY A 159 1.38 3.48 -4.65
C GLY A 159 2.27 3.49 -3.38
N PRO A 160 1.72 3.27 -2.17
CA PRO A 160 2.51 3.28 -0.95
C PRO A 160 3.40 2.04 -0.78
N VAL A 161 2.91 0.90 -1.27
CA VAL A 161 3.55 -0.42 -1.26
C VAL A 161 4.84 -0.43 -2.10
N VAL A 162 4.77 0.04 -3.33
CA VAL A 162 5.93 0.22 -4.21
C VAL A 162 6.76 1.41 -3.76
N GLY A 163 6.13 2.47 -3.26
CA GLY A 163 6.84 3.61 -2.66
C GLY A 163 7.80 3.17 -1.55
N CYS A 164 7.31 2.36 -0.60
CA CYS A 164 8.16 1.89 0.49
C CYS A 164 9.26 0.92 0.01
N ALA A 165 9.00 0.12 -1.03
CA ALA A 165 10.03 -0.69 -1.69
C ALA A 165 11.11 0.18 -2.37
N VAL A 166 10.71 1.20 -3.13
CA VAL A 166 11.63 2.14 -3.80
C VAL A 166 12.44 2.93 -2.77
N GLY A 167 11.80 3.44 -1.72
CA GLY A 167 12.50 4.16 -0.65
C GLY A 167 13.53 3.28 0.08
N TYR A 168 13.26 1.99 0.24
CA TYR A 168 14.22 1.03 0.77
C TYR A 168 15.40 0.81 -0.20
N LEU A 169 15.14 0.67 -1.50
CA LEU A 169 16.17 0.54 -2.53
C LEU A 169 17.05 1.79 -2.67
N LEU A 170 16.49 2.98 -2.39
CA LEU A 170 17.23 4.24 -2.30
C LEU A 170 18.09 4.34 -1.03
N GLY A 171 18.06 3.34 -0.14
CA GLY A 171 18.85 3.31 1.08
C GLY A 171 18.33 4.26 2.17
N LEU A 172 17.05 4.66 2.12
CA LEU A 172 16.44 5.46 3.18
C LEU A 172 16.31 4.62 4.46
N SER A 173 16.50 5.26 5.61
CA SER A 173 16.25 4.57 6.88
C SER A 173 14.78 4.19 7.00
N PRO A 174 14.44 3.08 7.69
CA PRO A 174 13.07 2.57 7.78
C PRO A 174 12.05 3.64 8.17
N TRP A 175 12.33 4.37 9.24
CA TRP A 175 11.45 5.43 9.76
C TRP A 175 11.29 6.60 8.79
N LYS A 176 12.36 7.04 8.10
CA LYS A 176 12.28 8.13 7.12
C LYS A 176 11.46 7.73 5.90
N ASN A 177 11.66 6.50 5.42
CA ASN A 177 10.88 5.97 4.30
C ASN A 177 9.38 5.92 4.65
N LEU A 178 9.05 5.35 5.80
CA LEU A 178 7.68 5.29 6.30
C LEU A 178 7.03 6.67 6.44
N THR A 179 7.72 7.64 7.04
CA THR A 179 7.14 8.98 7.22
C THR A 179 6.88 9.69 5.90
N ILE A 180 7.78 9.58 4.93
CA ILE A 180 7.59 10.16 3.58
C ILE A 180 6.40 9.49 2.89
N VAL A 181 6.38 8.15 2.86
CA VAL A 181 5.33 7.38 2.17
C VAL A 181 3.97 7.63 2.81
N LEU A 182 3.86 7.57 4.14
CA LEU A 182 2.60 7.79 4.85
C LEU A 182 2.12 9.24 4.73
N SER A 183 3.02 10.23 4.78
CA SER A 183 2.64 11.64 4.60
C SER A 183 2.12 11.90 3.18
N SER A 184 2.80 11.36 2.17
CA SER A 184 2.36 11.42 0.77
C SER A 184 1.00 10.76 0.58
N THR A 185 0.81 9.60 1.23
CA THR A 185 -0.43 8.82 1.14
C THR A 185 -1.60 9.54 1.79
N CYS A 186 -1.40 10.13 2.98
CA CYS A 186 -2.41 10.93 3.66
C CYS A 186 -2.85 12.11 2.79
N LEU A 187 -1.89 12.86 2.24
CA LEU A 187 -2.19 14.00 1.38
C LEU A 187 -2.88 13.58 0.06
N ALA A 188 -2.46 12.46 -0.53
CA ALA A 188 -3.12 11.89 -1.69
C ALA A 188 -4.58 11.54 -1.36
N ILE A 189 -4.85 10.84 -0.25
CA ILE A 189 -6.21 10.46 0.15
C ILE A 189 -7.08 11.71 0.35
N ILE A 190 -6.58 12.75 1.03
CA ILE A 190 -7.33 14.00 1.23
C ILE A 190 -7.62 14.67 -0.12
N CYS A 191 -6.63 14.77 -1.00
CA CYS A 191 -6.78 15.40 -2.31
C CYS A 191 -7.80 14.64 -3.17
N TRP A 192 -7.72 13.31 -3.23
CA TRP A 192 -8.63 12.46 -3.99
C TRP A 192 -10.03 12.42 -3.39
N ALA A 193 -10.15 12.42 -2.07
CA ALA A 193 -11.43 12.52 -1.37
C ALA A 193 -12.16 13.81 -1.78
N ILE A 194 -11.50 14.97 -1.70
CA ILE A 194 -12.10 16.25 -2.09
C ILE A 194 -12.45 16.26 -3.59
N LEU A 195 -11.55 15.80 -4.45
CA LEU A 195 -11.75 15.77 -5.89
C LEU A 195 -12.93 14.87 -6.27
N LEU A 196 -12.95 13.62 -5.77
CA LEU A 196 -14.01 12.65 -6.07
C LEU A 196 -15.33 13.05 -5.43
N ARG A 197 -15.31 13.68 -4.26
CA ARG A 197 -16.52 14.23 -3.63
C ARG A 197 -17.14 15.30 -4.50
N ASN A 198 -16.35 16.25 -4.99
CA ASN A 198 -16.84 17.30 -5.89
C ASN A 198 -17.39 16.70 -7.21
N ILE A 199 -16.73 15.67 -7.75
CA ILE A 199 -17.27 14.95 -8.92
C ILE A 199 -18.61 14.28 -8.55
N HIS A 200 -18.68 13.56 -7.44
CA HIS A 200 -19.88 12.87 -7.00
C HIS A 200 -21.06 13.83 -6.78
N ASP A 201 -20.84 14.93 -6.07
CA ASP A 201 -21.87 15.95 -5.80
C ASP A 201 -22.37 16.58 -7.12
N ARG A 202 -21.48 16.82 -8.08
CA ARG A 202 -21.85 17.31 -9.42
C ARG A 202 -22.62 16.27 -10.21
N VAL A 203 -22.18 15.02 -10.20
CA VAL A 203 -22.82 13.91 -10.92
C VAL A 203 -24.22 13.64 -10.37
N ALA A 204 -24.42 13.74 -9.05
CA ALA A 204 -25.72 13.61 -8.40
C ALA A 204 -26.71 14.71 -8.85
N GLU A 205 -26.22 15.90 -9.20
CA GLU A 205 -27.01 17.03 -9.69
C GLU A 205 -27.52 16.83 -11.13
N TYR A 206 -26.80 16.06 -11.96
CA TYR A 206 -27.16 15.82 -13.38
C TYR A 206 -28.03 14.55 -13.60
N GLY A 207 -28.34 13.80 -12.54
CA GLY A 207 -29.29 12.68 -12.56
C GLY A 207 -28.65 11.27 -12.67
N PRO A 208 -29.46 10.19 -12.51
CA PRO A 208 -28.98 8.81 -12.34
C PRO A 208 -28.14 8.24 -13.50
N TYR A 209 -28.22 8.86 -14.68
CA TYR A 209 -27.56 8.41 -15.90
C TYR A 209 -26.18 9.04 -16.12
N ALA A 210 -25.78 10.04 -15.33
CA ALA A 210 -24.51 10.74 -15.49
C ALA A 210 -23.30 9.82 -15.22
N SER A 211 -23.41 8.90 -14.27
CA SER A 211 -22.40 7.87 -13.98
C SER A 211 -22.16 6.95 -15.18
N ILE A 212 -23.25 6.57 -15.86
CA ILE A 212 -23.22 5.70 -17.05
C ILE A 212 -22.60 6.47 -18.23
N ALA A 213 -22.98 7.73 -18.43
CA ALA A 213 -22.41 8.59 -19.46
C ALA A 213 -20.89 8.78 -19.29
N PHE A 214 -20.42 8.95 -18.05
CA PHE A 214 -18.99 9.12 -17.77
C PHE A 214 -18.19 7.85 -18.09
N VAL A 215 -18.71 6.67 -17.71
CA VAL A 215 -18.11 5.37 -18.05
C VAL A 215 -18.07 5.16 -19.56
N ILE A 216 -19.14 5.50 -20.28
CA ILE A 216 -19.18 5.41 -21.75
C ILE A 216 -18.13 6.32 -22.39
N VAL A 217 -17.96 7.55 -21.91
CA VAL A 217 -16.95 8.49 -22.42
C VAL A 217 -15.54 7.95 -22.19
N ILE A 218 -15.24 7.39 -21.01
CA ILE A 218 -13.94 6.78 -20.74
C ILE A 218 -13.68 5.60 -21.68
N ILE A 219 -14.67 4.72 -21.89
CA ILE A 219 -14.55 3.58 -22.82
C ILE A 219 -14.29 4.07 -24.25
N LEU A 220 -14.98 5.12 -24.70
CA LEU A 220 -14.78 5.71 -26.02
C LEU A 220 -13.39 6.33 -26.18
N ILE A 221 -12.89 7.03 -25.16
CA ILE A 221 -11.54 7.62 -25.17
C ILE A 221 -10.48 6.52 -25.21
N VAL A 222 -10.59 5.50 -24.35
CA VAL A 222 -9.63 4.39 -24.30
C VAL A 222 -9.64 3.60 -25.60
N SER A 223 -10.84 3.28 -26.13
CA SER A 223 -11.00 2.62 -27.42
C SER A 223 -10.41 3.45 -28.56
N GLY A 224 -10.68 4.77 -28.59
CA GLY A 224 -10.11 5.69 -29.57
C GLY A 224 -8.58 5.76 -29.53
N ILE A 225 -7.99 5.83 -28.33
CA ILE A 225 -6.52 5.80 -28.16
C ILE A 225 -5.95 4.45 -28.61
N TYR A 226 -6.64 3.35 -28.32
CA TYR A 226 -6.22 2.01 -28.73
C TYR A 226 -6.25 1.85 -30.26
N VAL A 227 -7.31 2.33 -30.90
CA VAL A 227 -7.48 2.36 -32.36
C VAL A 227 -6.44 3.27 -33.02
N LEU A 228 -6.19 4.46 -32.47
CA LEU A 228 -5.13 5.36 -32.95
C LEU A 228 -3.73 4.73 -32.83
N ARG A 229 -3.44 4.03 -31.74
CA ARG A 229 -2.19 3.27 -31.59
C ARG A 229 -2.09 2.11 -32.58
N TYR A 230 -3.20 1.41 -32.82
CA TYR A 230 -3.24 0.30 -33.78
C TYR A 230 -3.03 0.80 -35.22
N LEU A 231 -3.66 1.91 -35.61
CA LEU A 231 -3.49 2.52 -36.93
C LEU A 231 -2.07 3.06 -37.14
N ARG A 232 -1.45 3.63 -36.11
CA ARG A 232 -0.06 4.12 -36.15
C ARG A 232 1.00 3.01 -36.22
N HIS A 233 0.64 1.75 -35.91
CA HIS A 233 1.58 0.63 -36.04
C HIS A 233 1.47 -0.08 -37.40
N LYS A 234 0.45 0.26 -38.21
CA LYS A 234 0.18 -0.34 -39.52
C LYS A 234 0.65 0.54 -40.69
N TYR A 235 0.97 1.81 -40.43
CA TYR A 235 1.62 2.76 -41.35
C TYR A 235 2.98 3.16 -40.78
#